data_AF-A0A0B0IDK5-F1
#
_entry.id   AF-A0A0B0IDK5-F1
#
_cell.length_a   1.000
_cell.length_b   1.000
_cell.length_c   1.000
_cell.angle_alpha   90.00
_cell.angle_beta   90.00
_cell.angle_gamma   90.00
#
_symmetry.space_group_name_H-M   'P 1'
#
loop_
_entity.id
_entity.type
_entity.pdbx_description
1 polymer ?
#
loop_
_entity_poly.entity_id
_entity_poly.type
_entity_poly.pdbx_seq_one_letter_code
_entity_poly.pdbx_strand_id
1 'polypeptide(L)'
;MLYLVSYAFHIAVSVLFFVLIPFPFLIKGSLLDEPGRFTLLLKIYKRIIWLAHGGVIVAIVSGFFMTTQWLTVWFLFVVLIWLAISAMLGMTAKAVRIILEKLEENHKADDEISKLRLYSFLLMIAILSMFMMKVVLYI
;
A
#
# COMPACT_ATOMS: atom_id res chain seq x y z
N MET A 1 -10.15 -5.20 -27.53
CA MET A 1 -9.84 -3.84 -27.05
C MET A 1 -10.02 -3.69 -25.54
N LEU A 2 -11.19 -3.99 -24.97
CA LEU A 2 -11.43 -3.83 -23.52
C LEU A 2 -10.42 -4.56 -22.62
N TYR A 3 -10.06 -5.80 -22.96
CA TYR A 3 -9.05 -6.58 -22.22
C TYR A 3 -7.68 -5.90 -22.18
N LEU A 4 -7.17 -5.41 -23.32
CA LEU A 4 -5.87 -4.74 -23.40
C LEU A 4 -5.85 -3.44 -22.60
N VAL A 5 -6.94 -2.68 -22.64
CA VAL A 5 -7.10 -1.46 -21.84
C VAL A 5 -7.10 -1.81 -20.35
N SER A 6 -7.89 -2.80 -19.92
CA SER A 6 -7.94 -3.27 -18.53
C SER A 6 -6.56 -3.72 -18.05
N TYR A 7 -5.85 -4.49 -18.87
CA TYR A 7 -4.49 -4.97 -18.59
C TYR A 7 -3.49 -3.83 -18.39
N ALA A 8 -3.52 -2.83 -19.28
CA ALA A 8 -2.65 -1.65 -19.18
C ALA A 8 -2.91 -0.88 -17.89
N PHE A 9 -4.17 -0.63 -17.53
CA PHE A 9 -4.53 0.01 -16.27
C PHE A 9 -4.10 -0.82 -15.06
N HIS A 10 -4.32 -2.14 -15.10
CA HIS A 10 -3.96 -3.05 -14.02
C HIS A 10 -2.45 -3.03 -13.73
N ILE A 11 -1.61 -3.04 -14.78
CA ILE A 11 -0.15 -2.94 -14.64
C ILE A 11 0.27 -1.56 -14.14
N ALA A 12 -0.24 -0.48 -14.76
CA ALA A 12 0.12 0.88 -14.39
C ALA A 12 -0.14 1.15 -12.90
N VAL A 13 -1.27 0.67 -12.41
CA VAL A 13 -1.63 0.76 -11.00
C VAL A 13 -0.81 -0.18 -10.12
N SER A 14 -0.46 -1.37 -10.59
CA SER A 14 0.41 -2.29 -9.83
C SER A 14 1.79 -1.66 -9.57
N VAL A 15 2.32 -0.89 -10.52
CA VAL A 15 3.60 -0.17 -10.36
C VAL A 15 3.53 0.87 -9.23
N LEU A 16 2.39 1.52 -9.03
CA LEU A 16 2.19 2.49 -7.95
C LEU A 16 2.45 1.87 -6.56
N PHE A 17 2.08 0.61 -6.34
CA PHE A 17 2.27 -0.06 -5.05
C PHE A 17 3.75 -0.31 -4.71
N PHE A 18 4.65 -0.38 -5.70
CA PHE A 18 6.09 -0.50 -5.42
C PHE A 18 6.65 0.71 -4.68
N VAL A 19 6.06 1.90 -4.88
CA VAL A 19 6.47 3.12 -4.18
C VAL A 19 6.20 3.02 -2.66
N LEU A 20 5.30 2.13 -2.23
CA LEU A 20 4.99 1.90 -0.81
C LEU A 20 5.97 0.94 -0.12
N ILE A 21 6.70 0.11 -0.87
CA ILE A 21 7.67 -0.86 -0.33
C ILE A 21 8.78 -0.19 0.51
N PRO A 22 9.43 0.90 0.08
CA PRO A 22 10.49 1.53 0.88
C PRO A 22 9.96 2.23 2.15
N PHE A 23 8.67 2.51 2.24
CA PHE A 23 8.08 3.33 3.31
C PHE A 23 8.44 2.89 4.74
N PRO A 24 8.26 1.61 5.16
CA PRO A 24 8.65 1.16 6.51
C PRO A 24 10.13 1.42 6.83
N PHE A 25 11.01 1.37 5.83
CA PHE A 25 12.45 1.62 6.02
C PHE A 25 12.79 3.10 6.12
N LEU A 26 11.99 3.97 5.50
CA LEU A 26 12.11 5.43 5.62
C LEU A 26 11.59 5.94 6.96
N ILE A 27 10.80 5.17 7.70
CA ILE A 27 10.34 5.48 9.06
C ILE A 27 11.36 4.98 10.12
N LYS A 28 12.67 5.08 9.82
CA LYS A 28 13.77 4.72 10.72
C LYS A 28 14.30 5.94 11.50
N GLY A 29 14.98 5.65 12.61
CA GLY A 29 15.38 6.62 13.64
C GLY A 29 16.08 7.88 13.14
N SER A 30 16.98 7.76 12.14
CA SER A 30 17.74 8.92 11.65
C SER A 30 16.89 10.02 11.00
N LEU A 31 15.66 9.71 10.57
CA LEU A 31 14.71 10.71 10.08
C LEU A 31 13.83 11.28 11.19
N LEU A 32 13.65 10.56 12.31
CA LEU A 32 12.94 11.04 13.50
C LEU A 32 13.75 12.11 14.24
N ASP A 33 15.08 12.09 14.11
CA ASP A 33 15.99 13.08 14.68
C ASP A 33 15.91 14.45 13.96
N GLU A 34 15.29 14.50 12.77
CA GLU A 34 15.05 15.73 12.00
C GLU A 34 13.53 15.94 11.76
N PRO A 35 12.82 16.58 12.71
CA PRO A 35 11.35 16.67 12.71
C PRO A 35 10.75 17.22 11.40
N GLY A 36 11.44 18.17 10.76
CA GLY A 36 11.03 18.76 9.48
C GLY A 36 11.05 17.76 8.32
N ARG A 37 12.07 16.90 8.23
CA ARG A 37 12.20 15.87 7.18
C ARG A 37 11.21 14.76 7.37
N PHE A 38 10.97 14.34 8.61
CA PHE A 38 9.94 13.35 8.91
C PHE A 38 8.54 13.84 8.51
N THR A 39 8.20 15.08 8.86
CA THR A 39 6.91 15.68 8.49
C THR A 39 6.74 15.77 6.97
N LEU A 40 7.80 16.17 6.24
CA LEU A 40 7.80 16.21 4.78
C LEU A 40 7.57 14.82 4.17
N LEU A 41 8.28 13.80 4.67
CA LEU A 41 8.12 12.41 4.24
C LEU A 41 6.66 11.97 4.38
N LEU A 42 6.05 12.20 5.56
CA LEU A 42 4.66 11.84 5.81
C LEU A 42 3.69 12.58 4.89
N LYS A 43 3.93 13.86 4.58
CA LYS A 43 3.10 14.63 3.63
C LYS A 43 3.17 14.06 2.20
N ILE A 44 4.36 13.66 1.75
CA ILE A 44 4.56 13.00 0.45
C ILE A 44 3.82 11.66 0.43
N TYR A 45 4.07 10.82 1.42
CA TYR A 45 3.44 9.49 1.49
C TYR A 45 1.94 9.55 1.70
N LYS A 46 1.40 10.56 2.40
CA LYS A 46 -0.06 10.79 2.49
C LYS A 46 -0.70 10.87 1.10
N ARG A 47 -0.06 11.59 0.17
CA ARG A 47 -0.55 11.73 -1.21
C ARG A 47 -0.40 10.44 -2.01
N ILE A 48 0.72 9.73 -1.86
CA ILE A 48 0.96 8.43 -2.51
C ILE A 48 -0.06 7.40 -2.03
N ILE A 49 -0.30 7.32 -0.72
CA ILE A 49 -1.28 6.43 -0.11
C ILE A 49 -2.68 6.75 -0.58
N TRP A 50 -3.05 8.03 -0.72
CA TRP A 50 -4.34 8.42 -1.29
C TRP A 50 -4.51 7.93 -2.73
N LEU A 51 -3.49 8.10 -3.58
CA LEU A 51 -3.50 7.55 -4.94
C LEU A 51 -3.59 6.02 -4.92
N ALA A 52 -2.89 5.36 -4.00
CA ALA A 52 -2.91 3.90 -3.87
C ALA A 52 -4.30 3.36 -3.47
N HIS A 53 -5.11 4.12 -2.72
CA HIS A 53 -6.50 3.72 -2.44
C HIS A 53 -7.33 3.67 -3.73
N GLY A 54 -7.21 4.69 -4.59
CA GLY A 54 -7.80 4.64 -5.92
C GLY A 54 -7.23 3.48 -6.75
N GLY A 55 -5.93 3.24 -6.63
CA GLY A 55 -5.24 2.11 -7.25
C GLY A 55 -5.83 0.76 -6.85
N VAL A 56 -6.11 0.52 -5.56
CA VAL A 56 -6.72 -0.74 -5.10
C VAL A 56 -8.04 -1.01 -5.85
N ILE A 57 -8.90 0.02 -5.95
CA ILE A 57 -10.19 -0.11 -6.63
C ILE A 57 -9.98 -0.46 -8.10
N VAL A 58 -9.11 0.28 -8.79
CA VAL A 58 -8.81 0.03 -10.21
C VAL A 58 -8.23 -1.37 -10.41
N ALA A 59 -7.30 -1.80 -9.55
CA ALA A 59 -6.65 -3.11 -9.66
C ALA A 59 -7.63 -4.26 -9.44
N ILE A 60 -8.51 -4.17 -8.44
CA ILE A 60 -9.55 -5.18 -8.20
C ILE A 60 -10.50 -5.23 -9.40
N VAL A 61 -11.08 -4.10 -9.79
CA VAL A 61 -12.06 -4.05 -10.89
C VAL A 61 -11.47 -4.54 -12.21
N SER A 62 -10.28 -4.05 -12.58
CA SER A 62 -9.59 -4.49 -13.80
C SER A 62 -9.20 -5.97 -13.74
N GLY A 63 -8.79 -6.47 -12.57
CA GLY A 63 -8.46 -7.88 -12.36
C GLY A 63 -9.67 -8.79 -12.54
N PHE A 64 -10.83 -8.43 -12.00
CA PHE A 64 -12.09 -9.16 -12.18
C PHE A 64 -12.52 -9.20 -13.65
N PHE A 65 -12.37 -8.10 -14.39
CA PHE A 65 -12.67 -8.09 -15.84
C PHE A 65 -11.73 -8.93 -16.68
N MET A 66 -10.53 -9.24 -16.19
CA MET A 66 -9.53 -10.05 -16.90
C MET A 66 -9.63 -11.54 -16.63
N THR A 67 -10.32 -11.97 -15.55
CA THR A 67 -10.44 -13.39 -15.20
C THR A 67 -11.77 -13.99 -15.65
N THR A 68 -11.72 -15.22 -16.15
CA THR A 68 -12.90 -16.03 -16.49
C THR A 68 -13.14 -17.17 -15.50
N GLN A 69 -12.22 -17.38 -14.55
CA GLN A 69 -12.23 -18.51 -13.61
C GLN A 69 -12.19 -18.03 -12.15
N TRP A 70 -13.33 -17.53 -11.66
CA TRP A 70 -13.43 -16.87 -10.35
C TRP A 70 -13.36 -17.80 -9.15
N LEU A 71 -13.59 -19.10 -9.32
CA LEU A 71 -13.61 -20.08 -8.23
C LEU A 71 -12.30 -20.88 -8.11
N THR A 72 -11.25 -20.46 -8.82
CA THR A 72 -9.94 -21.09 -8.69
C THR A 72 -9.30 -20.72 -7.36
N VAL A 73 -8.62 -21.68 -6.75
CA VAL A 73 -7.86 -21.48 -5.49
C VAL A 73 -6.90 -20.30 -5.64
N TRP A 74 -6.22 -20.18 -6.79
CA TRP A 74 -5.33 -19.07 -7.09
C TRP A 74 -6.04 -17.71 -7.07
N PHE A 75 -7.20 -17.58 -7.71
CA PHE A 75 -7.93 -16.32 -7.74
C PHE A 75 -8.42 -15.92 -6.35
N LEU A 76 -8.90 -16.89 -5.55
CA LEU A 76 -9.29 -16.65 -4.17
C LEU A 76 -8.13 -16.12 -3.33
N PHE A 77 -6.93 -16.69 -3.47
CA PHE A 77 -5.73 -16.18 -2.80
C PHE A 77 -5.38 -14.75 -3.24
N VAL A 78 -5.45 -14.44 -4.53
CA VAL A 78 -5.22 -13.08 -5.05
C VAL A 78 -6.20 -12.08 -4.43
N VAL A 79 -7.49 -12.43 -4.36
CA VAL A 79 -8.50 -11.58 -3.73
C VAL A 79 -8.21 -11.37 -2.25
N LEU A 80 -7.85 -12.43 -1.51
CA LEU A 80 -7.48 -12.32 -0.10
C LEU A 80 -6.27 -11.40 0.12
N ILE A 81 -5.26 -11.48 -0.74
CA ILE A 81 -4.09 -10.58 -0.67
C ILE A 81 -4.52 -9.13 -0.94
N TRP A 82 -5.38 -8.88 -1.93
CA TRP A 82 -5.90 -7.54 -2.18
C TRP A 82 -6.68 -6.98 -0.98
N LEU A 83 -7.46 -7.82 -0.28
CA LEU A 83 -8.14 -7.41 0.96
C LEU A 83 -7.12 -7.06 2.06
N ALA A 84 -6.06 -7.85 2.22
CA ALA A 84 -4.99 -7.57 3.17
C ALA A 84 -4.25 -6.25 2.83
N ILE A 85 -3.91 -6.02 1.56
CA ILE A 85 -3.32 -4.76 1.08
C ILE A 85 -4.25 -3.60 1.42
N SER A 86 -5.54 -3.72 1.11
CA SER A 86 -6.55 -2.67 1.35
C SER A 86 -6.64 -2.31 2.84
N ALA A 87 -6.72 -3.32 3.70
CA ALA A 87 -6.77 -3.13 5.14
C ALA A 87 -5.50 -2.46 5.67
N MET A 88 -4.32 -2.96 5.30
CA MET A 88 -3.04 -2.41 5.77
C MET A 88 -2.78 -1.01 5.20
N LEU A 89 -3.22 -0.73 3.97
CA LEU A 89 -3.15 0.60 3.36
C LEU A 89 -4.00 1.60 4.14
N GLY A 90 -5.22 1.23 4.52
CA GLY A 90 -6.10 2.06 5.35
C GLY A 90 -5.53 2.32 6.74
N MET A 91 -5.00 1.30 7.41
CA MET A 91 -4.37 1.43 8.73
C MET A 91 -3.12 2.33 8.68
N THR A 92 -2.31 2.17 7.63
CA THR A 92 -1.14 3.02 7.36
C THR A 92 -1.57 4.48 7.13
N ALA A 93 -2.59 4.71 6.30
CA ALA A 93 -3.12 6.05 6.02
C ALA A 93 -3.63 6.75 7.29
N LYS A 94 -4.36 6.01 8.12
CA LYS A 94 -4.88 6.50 9.40
C LYS A 94 -3.74 6.91 10.33
N ALA A 95 -2.71 6.08 10.48
CA ALA A 95 -1.55 6.39 11.31
C ALA A 95 -0.80 7.64 10.80
N VAL A 96 -0.57 7.76 9.48
CA VAL A 96 0.04 8.96 8.88
C VAL A 96 -0.77 10.21 9.21
N ARG A 97 -2.11 10.15 9.09
CA ARG A 97 -2.99 11.29 9.37
C ARG A 97 -2.88 11.75 10.83
N ILE A 98 -2.99 10.81 11.77
CA ILE A 98 -2.95 11.11 13.20
C ILE A 98 -1.58 11.68 13.60
N ILE A 99 -0.48 11.14 13.06
CA ILE A 99 0.87 11.66 13.35
C ILE A 99 0.99 13.11 12.86
N LEU A 100 0.52 13.41 11.65
CA LEU A 100 0.56 14.78 11.12
C LEU A 100 -0.28 15.75 11.96
N GLU A 101 -1.48 15.35 12.37
CA GLU A 101 -2.34 16.14 13.27
C GLU A 101 -1.64 16.43 14.61
N LYS A 102 -1.05 15.41 15.25
CA LYS A 102 -0.31 15.58 16.50
C LYS A 102 0.92 16.48 16.35
N LEU A 103 1.67 16.34 15.25
CA LEU A 103 2.84 17.18 14.99
C LEU A 103 2.45 18.65 14.75
N GLU A 104 1.31 18.91 14.11
CA GLU A 104 0.78 20.28 13.95
C GLU A 104 0.38 20.90 15.28
N GLU A 105 -0.10 20.10 16.24
CA GLU A 105 -0.42 20.53 17.61
C GLU A 105 0.78 20.56 18.57
N ASN A 106 2.01 20.29 18.09
CA ASN A 106 3.22 20.12 18.91
C ASN A 106 3.11 19.00 19.98
N HIS A 107 2.28 17.99 19.73
CA HIS A 107 2.13 16.81 20.56
C HIS A 107 3.07 15.67 20.13
N LYS A 108 3.51 14.86 21.10
CA LYS A 108 4.30 13.65 20.82
C LYS A 108 3.43 12.57 20.17
N ALA A 109 4.00 11.83 19.22
CA ALA A 109 3.31 10.81 18.42
C ALA A 109 4.03 9.45 18.42
N ASP A 110 4.83 9.15 19.45
CA ASP A 110 5.73 7.98 19.49
C ASP A 110 4.98 6.64 19.34
N ASP A 111 3.81 6.51 19.95
CA ASP A 111 2.95 5.33 19.85
C ASP A 111 2.42 5.13 18.43
N GLU A 112 2.00 6.22 17.78
CA GLU A 112 1.49 6.21 16.42
C GLU A 112 2.59 5.96 15.41
N ILE A 113 3.81 6.46 15.65
CA ILE A 113 4.99 6.17 14.82
C ILE A 113 5.32 4.67 14.88
N SER A 114 5.26 4.07 16.07
CA SER A 114 5.42 2.63 16.26
C SER A 114 4.38 1.82 15.50
N LYS A 115 3.10 2.23 15.58
CA LYS A 115 1.99 1.63 14.81
C LYS A 115 2.18 1.82 13.31
N LEU A 116 2.58 3.00 12.85
CA LEU A 116 2.84 3.30 11.45
C LEU A 116 3.92 2.37 10.89
N ARG A 117 5.00 2.14 11.63
CA ARG A 117 6.06 1.22 11.24
C ARG A 117 5.54 -0.21 11.08
N LEU A 118 4.72 -0.68 12.02
CA LEU A 118 4.10 -2.01 11.93
C LEU A 118 3.18 -2.13 10.71
N TYR A 119 2.23 -1.20 10.54
CA TYR A 119 1.26 -1.27 9.44
C TYR A 119 1.91 -1.12 8.08
N SER A 120 2.90 -0.22 7.93
CA SER A 120 3.66 -0.07 6.69
C SER A 120 4.51 -1.29 6.37
N PHE A 121 5.05 -1.97 7.39
CA PHE A 121 5.77 -3.23 7.21
C PHE A 121 4.85 -4.38 6.78
N LEU A 122 3.67 -4.51 7.41
CA LEU A 122 2.67 -5.50 7.02
C LEU A 122 2.12 -5.23 5.61
N LEU A 123 1.90 -3.95 5.26
CA LEU A 123 1.53 -3.54 3.91
C LEU A 123 2.60 -3.96 2.88
N MET A 124 3.87 -3.70 3.18
CA MET A 124 4.99 -4.12 2.35
C MET A 124 4.99 -5.64 2.13
N ILE A 125 4.81 -6.43 3.20
CA ILE A 125 4.73 -7.90 3.09
C ILE A 125 3.57 -8.29 2.17
N ALA A 126 2.38 -7.73 2.35
CA ALA A 126 1.21 -8.05 1.53
C ALA A 126 1.44 -7.72 0.04
N ILE A 127 2.09 -6.59 -0.25
CA ILE A 127 2.49 -6.20 -1.61
C ILE A 127 3.48 -7.22 -2.19
N LEU A 128 4.52 -7.62 -1.45
CA LEU A 128 5.49 -8.62 -1.89
C LEU A 128 4.85 -9.99 -2.11
N SER A 129 3.89 -10.39 -1.26
CA SER A 129 3.11 -11.61 -1.44
C SER A 129 2.32 -11.59 -2.75
N MET A 130 1.74 -10.45 -3.14
CA MET A 130 1.04 -10.31 -4.42
C MET A 130 1.98 -10.56 -5.62
N PHE A 131 3.20 -10.03 -5.57
CA PHE A 131 4.21 -10.28 -6.61
C PHE A 131 4.66 -11.74 -6.64
N MET A 132 4.87 -12.34 -5.47
CA MET A 132 5.23 -13.75 -5.36
C MET A 132 4.15 -14.67 -5.96
N MET A 133 2.86 -14.37 -5.73
CA MET A 133 1.75 -15.14 -6.32
C MET A 133 1.71 -15.10 -7.84
N LYS A 134 2.21 -14.02 -8.47
CA LYS A 134 2.39 -14.00 -9.92
C LYS A 134 3.48 -14.98 -10.36
N VAL A 135 4.62 -15.00 -9.68
CA VAL A 135 5.75 -15.88 -10.04
C VAL A 135 5.37 -17.35 -9.87
N VAL A 136 4.71 -17.71 -8.75
CA VAL A 136 4.28 -19.08 -8.46
C VAL A 136 3.34 -19.64 -9.52
N LEU A 137 2.51 -18.81 -10.17
CA LEU A 137 1.62 -19.27 -11.24
C LEU A 137 2.38 -19.78 -12.48
N TYR A 138 3.59 -19.29 -12.72
CA TYR A 138 4.38 -19.59 -13.92
C TYR A 138 5.46 -20.66 -13.70
N ILE A 139 5.55 -21.21 -12.48
CA ILE A 139 6.42 -22.35 -12.12
C ILE A 139 5.55 -23.61 -12.08
#